data_AF-A0A352R0Y4-F1
#
_entry.id   AF-A0A352R0Y4-F1
#
_cell.length_a   1.000
_cell.length_b   1.000
_cell.length_c   1.000
_cell.angle_alpha   90.00
_cell.angle_beta   90.00
_cell.angle_gamma   90.00
#
_symmetry.space_group_name_H-M   'P 1'
#
loop_
_entity.id
_entity.type
_entity.pdbx_description
1 polymer ?
#
loop_
_entity_poly.entity_id
_entity_poly.type
_entity_poly.pdbx_seq_one_letter_code
_entity_poly.pdbx_strand_id
1 'polypeptide(L)'
;IESHVLQAFVTEPYKPIINGVVTYGGSGHFYISQSNKGGLVFGGDIDGYNSYAQRGNLPIFEDVIAAGLSIMPSLSRVKLLRNWGGIMDM
;
A
#
# COMPACT_ATOMS: atom_id res chain seq x y z
N ILE A 1 -15.33 15.57 -11.53
CA ILE A 1 -13.98 15.05 -11.25
C ILE A 1 -13.79 15.24 -9.76
N GLU A 2 -13.73 14.13 -9.05
CA GLU A 2 -13.39 14.12 -7.63
C GLU A 2 -11.93 13.72 -7.51
N SER A 3 -11.16 14.47 -6.73
CA SER A 3 -9.75 14.17 -6.50
C SER A 3 -9.59 13.64 -5.08
N HIS A 4 -9.13 12.40 -4.96
CA HIS A 4 -8.93 11.70 -3.70
C HIS A 4 -7.45 11.43 -3.45
N VAL A 5 -7.08 11.18 -2.19
CA VAL A 5 -5.71 10.76 -1.86
C VAL A 5 -5.58 9.26 -2.07
N LEU A 6 -4.54 8.82 -2.78
CA LEU A 6 -4.15 7.41 -2.85
C LEU A 6 -2.85 7.22 -2.08
N GLN A 7 -2.86 6.37 -1.05
CA GLN A 7 -1.68 6.08 -0.24
C GLN A 7 -0.87 4.90 -0.78
N ALA A 8 0.46 5.00 -0.70
CA ALA A 8 1.37 3.92 -1.05
C ALA A 8 2.54 3.84 -0.06
N PHE A 9 3.14 2.65 -0.02
CA PHE A 9 4.06 2.23 1.01
C PHE A 9 5.28 1.57 0.42
N VAL A 10 6.42 1.70 1.10
CA VAL A 10 7.63 0.94 0.78
C VAL A 10 8.34 0.49 2.05
N THR A 11 8.82 -0.74 2.06
CA THR A 11 9.63 -1.29 3.16
C THR A 11 11.11 -0.95 3.02
N GLU A 12 11.90 -1.25 4.06
CA GLU A 12 13.34 -1.46 3.90
C GLU A 12 13.60 -2.55 2.82
N PRO A 13 14.78 -2.55 2.16
CA PRO A 13 15.07 -3.53 1.13
C PRO A 13 15.31 -4.93 1.72
N TYR A 14 14.72 -5.95 1.10
CA TYR A 14 14.90 -7.37 1.45
C TYR A 14 15.46 -8.17 0.27
N LYS A 15 15.94 -9.38 0.55
CA LYS A 15 16.24 -10.37 -0.51
C LYS A 15 14.96 -10.66 -1.32
N PRO A 16 15.07 -11.13 -2.58
CA PRO A 16 13.91 -11.46 -3.39
C PRO A 16 12.99 -12.48 -2.71
N ILE A 17 11.75 -12.09 -2.45
CA ILE A 17 10.70 -12.90 -1.82
C ILE A 17 9.35 -12.83 -2.56
N ILE A 18 9.15 -11.85 -3.46
CA ILE A 18 7.96 -11.76 -4.31
C ILE A 18 8.42 -11.79 -5.77
N ASN A 19 7.87 -12.73 -6.56
CA ASN A 19 8.10 -12.81 -7.99
C ASN A 19 6.84 -12.37 -8.74
N GLY A 20 6.84 -11.14 -9.23
CA GLY A 20 5.71 -10.51 -9.93
C GLY A 20 4.89 -9.57 -9.04
N VAL A 21 3.60 -9.46 -9.36
CA VAL A 21 2.65 -8.60 -8.65
C VAL A 21 1.59 -9.49 -8.02
N VAL A 22 1.35 -9.32 -6.72
CA VAL A 22 0.24 -9.95 -6.00
C VAL A 22 -0.85 -8.92 -5.83
N THR A 23 -2.08 -9.27 -6.20
CA THR A 23 -3.27 -8.47 -5.97
C THR A 23 -4.29 -9.28 -5.19
N TYR A 24 -4.91 -8.64 -4.21
CA TYR A 24 -6.01 -9.18 -3.42
C TYR A 24 -7.22 -8.27 -3.61
N GLY A 25 -8.05 -8.66 -4.57
CA GLY A 25 -9.32 -8.01 -4.87
C GLY A 25 -10.47 -8.55 -4.02
N GLY A 26 -11.62 -7.87 -4.07
CA GLY A 26 -12.78 -8.18 -3.25
C GLY A 26 -12.72 -7.44 -1.92
N SER A 27 -12.80 -8.13 -0.78
CA SER A 27 -12.97 -7.50 0.54
C SER A 27 -11.72 -6.84 1.12
N GLY A 28 -10.54 -7.00 0.53
CA GLY A 28 -9.28 -6.54 1.15
C GLY A 28 -8.42 -5.59 0.33
N HIS A 29 -8.84 -5.19 -0.88
CA HIS A 29 -8.23 -4.11 -1.68
C HIS A 29 -6.73 -3.87 -1.41
N PHE A 30 -5.88 -4.79 -1.88
CA PHE A 30 -4.44 -4.74 -1.60
C PHE A 30 -3.63 -5.18 -2.82
N TYR A 31 -2.50 -4.52 -3.05
CA TYR A 31 -1.50 -4.96 -4.02
C TYR A 31 -0.10 -4.86 -3.45
N ILE A 32 0.80 -5.76 -3.87
CA ILE A 32 2.21 -5.71 -3.48
C ILE A 32 3.10 -6.25 -4.61
N SER A 33 4.25 -5.62 -4.79
CA SER A 33 5.34 -6.12 -5.62
C SER A 33 6.68 -5.80 -4.98
N GLN A 34 7.75 -6.47 -5.39
CA GLN A 34 9.10 -6.16 -4.93
C GLN A 34 9.86 -5.42 -6.03
N SER A 35 10.36 -4.23 -5.70
CA SER A 35 11.20 -3.46 -6.61
C SER A 35 12.55 -4.14 -6.83
N ASN A 36 13.23 -3.81 -7.93
CA ASN A 36 14.60 -4.26 -8.19
C ASN A 36 15.63 -3.79 -7.13
N LYS A 37 15.27 -2.78 -6.33
CA LYS A 37 16.07 -2.31 -5.17
C LYS A 37 15.80 -3.11 -3.89
N GLY A 38 14.90 -4.10 -3.94
CA GLY A 38 14.55 -4.98 -2.84
C GLY A 38 13.41 -4.50 -1.95
N GLY A 39 12.98 -3.24 -2.06
CA GLY A 39 11.85 -2.70 -1.28
C GLY A 39 10.53 -3.27 -1.76
N LEU A 40 9.67 -3.70 -0.83
CA LEU A 40 8.30 -4.12 -1.12
C LEU A 40 7.43 -2.88 -1.26
N VAL A 41 6.82 -2.70 -2.43
CA VAL A 41 5.95 -1.57 -2.76
C VAL A 41 4.51 -2.05 -2.79
N PHE A 42 3.66 -1.42 -1.99
CA PHE A 42 2.27 -1.83 -1.82
C PHE A 42 1.33 -0.66 -1.56
N GLY A 43 0.04 -0.92 -1.65
CA GLY A 43 -1.04 0.04 -1.43
C GLY A 43 -2.41 -0.66 -1.52
N GLY A 44 -3.46 0.13 -1.44
CA GLY A 44 -4.85 -0.34 -1.49
C GLY A 44 -5.81 0.76 -1.91
N ASP A 45 -6.89 0.94 -1.16
CA ASP A 45 -7.93 1.91 -1.48
C ASP A 45 -7.51 3.38 -1.33
N ILE A 46 -8.33 4.25 -1.93
CA ILE A 46 -8.27 5.70 -1.78
C ILE A 46 -8.85 6.13 -0.42
N ASP A 47 -8.39 7.28 0.06
CA ASP A 47 -9.04 8.01 1.13
C ASP A 47 -10.43 8.49 0.64
N GLY A 48 -11.50 8.10 1.34
CA GLY A 48 -12.90 8.32 0.92
C GLY A 48 -13.41 9.76 1.04
N TYR A 49 -12.56 10.77 0.82
CA TYR A 49 -12.94 12.17 0.84
C TYR A 49 -12.08 13.00 -0.12
N ASN A 50 -12.69 14.04 -0.69
CA ASN A 50 -12.02 14.92 -1.63
C ASN A 50 -10.87 15.69 -0.97
N SER A 51 -9.68 15.59 -1.55
CA SER A 51 -8.48 16.26 -1.05
C SER A 51 -7.39 16.31 -2.11
N TYR A 52 -6.74 17.47 -2.20
CA TYR A 52 -5.52 17.67 -2.99
C TYR A 52 -4.25 17.55 -2.12
N ALA A 53 -4.39 17.20 -0.85
CA ALA A 53 -3.26 16.96 0.02
C ALA A 53 -2.55 15.66 -0.38
N GLN A 54 -1.22 15.66 -0.44
CA GLN A 54 -0.41 14.47 -0.73
C GLN A 54 -0.11 13.65 0.54
N ARG A 55 -1.11 13.57 1.44
CA ARG A 55 -1.04 12.88 2.72
C ARG A 55 -2.42 12.34 3.06
N GLY A 56 -2.52 11.02 3.26
CA GLY A 56 -3.75 10.37 3.66
C GLY A 56 -3.82 10.12 5.17
N ASN A 57 -4.92 9.50 5.59
CA ASN A 57 -5.25 9.23 6.98
C ASN A 57 -4.86 7.82 7.45
N LEU A 58 -4.77 7.66 8.77
CA LEU A 58 -4.42 6.39 9.41
C LEU A 58 -5.41 5.23 9.18
N PRO A 59 -6.74 5.42 9.03
CA PRO A 59 -7.65 4.29 8.81
C PRO A 59 -7.29 3.48 7.55
N ILE A 60 -7.09 4.16 6.41
CA ILE A 60 -6.68 3.49 5.16
C ILE A 60 -5.30 2.84 5.30
N PHE A 61 -4.38 3.46 6.05
CA PHE A 61 -3.11 2.83 6.39
C PHE A 61 -3.34 1.49 7.10
N GLU A 62 -4.14 1.48 8.17
CA GLU A 62 -4.42 0.29 8.97
C GLU A 62 -5.11 -0.80 8.15
N ASP A 63 -6.06 -0.42 7.30
CA ASP A 63 -6.77 -1.33 6.40
C ASP A 63 -5.81 -1.99 5.40
N VAL A 64 -4.92 -1.23 4.77
CA VAL A 64 -3.90 -1.77 3.85
C VAL A 64 -2.95 -2.74 4.55
N ILE A 65 -2.51 -2.42 5.77
CA ILE A 65 -1.65 -3.31 6.56
C ILE A 65 -2.41 -4.58 6.96
N ALA A 66 -3.64 -4.46 7.45
CA ALA A 66 -4.47 -5.60 7.85
C ALA A 66 -4.74 -6.53 6.67
N ALA A 67 -5.07 -5.97 5.50
CA ALA A 67 -5.26 -6.73 4.27
C ALA A 67 -3.98 -7.48 3.85
N GLY A 68 -2.83 -6.80 3.85
CA GLY A 68 -1.55 -7.43 3.54
C GLY A 68 -1.20 -8.57 4.49
N LEU A 69 -1.42 -8.39 5.80
CA LEU A 69 -1.18 -9.42 6.80
C LEU A 69 -2.13 -10.61 6.71
N SER A 70 -3.36 -10.40 6.22
CA SER A 70 -4.35 -11.47 6.07
C SER A 70 -3.93 -12.52 5.02
N ILE A 71 -3.27 -12.09 3.95
CA ILE A 71 -2.81 -12.97 2.86
C ILE A 71 -1.32 -13.30 2.93
N MET A 72 -0.52 -12.47 3.59
CA MET A 72 0.92 -12.63 3.75
C MET A 72 1.36 -12.34 5.19
N PRO A 73 1.11 -13.27 6.15
CA PRO A 73 1.50 -13.08 7.56
C PRO A 73 3.00 -12.87 7.77
N SER A 74 3.83 -13.29 6.82
CA SER A 74 5.28 -13.04 6.81
C SER A 74 5.64 -11.55 6.77
N LEU A 75 4.71 -10.67 6.35
CA LEU A 75 4.89 -9.22 6.38
C LEU A 75 4.85 -8.64 7.81
N SER A 76 4.42 -9.39 8.83
CA SER A 76 4.26 -8.90 10.21
C SER A 76 5.51 -8.32 10.87
N ARG A 77 6.70 -8.64 10.34
CA ARG A 77 8.00 -8.18 10.86
C ARG A 77 8.78 -7.31 9.88
N VAL A 78 8.19 -6.98 8.72
CA VAL A 78 8.87 -6.08 7.77
C VAL A 78 8.82 -4.66 8.30
N LYS A 79 9.89 -3.92 8.08
CA LYS A 79 9.97 -2.52 8.49
C LYS A 79 9.49 -1.64 7.36
N LEU A 80 8.47 -0.83 7.63
CA LEU A 80 8.07 0.24 6.73
C LEU A 80 9.16 1.30 6.71
N LEU A 81 9.68 1.60 5.52
CA LEU A 81 10.69 2.64 5.31
C LEU A 81 10.02 3.99 5.07
N ARG A 82 8.94 4.01 4.30
CA ARG A 82 8.21 5.24 3.95
C ARG A 82 6.78 4.96 3.53
N ASN A 83 5.86 5.87 3.86
CA ASN A 83 4.55 6.03 3.23
C ASN A 83 4.45 7.41 2.54
N TRP A 84 3.58 7.51 1.54
CA TRP A 84 3.26 8.79 0.88
C TRP A 84 1.84 8.77 0.30
N GLY A 85 1.30 9.95 -0.01
CA GLY A 85 0.04 10.11 -0.73
C GLY A 85 0.25 10.70 -2.11
N GLY A 86 -0.46 10.18 -3.11
CA GLY A 86 -0.64 10.79 -4.43
C GLY A 86 -2.07 11.35 -4.58
N ILE A 87 -2.28 12.19 -5.58
CA ILE A 87 -3.62 12.68 -5.96
C ILE A 87 -4.12 11.79 -7.09
N MET A 88 -5.34 11.26 -6.95
CA MET A 88 -5.99 10.40 -7.92
C MET A 88 -7.34 11.00 -8.30
N ASP A 89 -7.52 11.29 -9.58
CA ASP A 89 -8.81 11.74 -10.13
C ASP A 89 -9.72 10.54 -10.42
N MET A 90 -10.99 10.66 -10.02
CA MET A 90 -12.08 9.70 -10.23
C MET A 90 -13.20 10.31 -11.07
#